data_AF-A0A7K1C9J4-F1
#
_entry.id   AF-A0A7K1C9J4-F1
#
_cell.length_a   1.000
_cell.length_b   1.000
_cell.length_c   1.000
_cell.angle_alpha   90.00
_cell.angle_beta   90.00
_cell.angle_gamma   90.00
#
_symmetry.space_group_name_H-M   'P 1'
#
loop_
_entity.id
_entity.type
_entity.pdbx_description
1 polymer ?
#
loop_
_entity_poly.entity_id
_entity_poly.type
_entity_poly.pdbx_seq_one_letter_code
_entity_poly.pdbx_strand_id
1 'polypeptide(L)'
;GLILIVAFLLLLVVFRSLVIALFSVVMNLITVGAAFGFATIVFQHGVGAGLIGIEHQGFVDAWAPLFFFALLFGLSMDYQLFLLAAIKERYEATGDTIRAVSEGIARTGRPITNAAIIMIIVFIAFGVTGPIPPTELGLTLAMAVFLDATVVRVMLVPATMALLKERNWYVPKWLARILPRVNFSH
;
A
#
# COMPACT_ATOMS: atom_id res chain seq x y z
N GLY A 1 -9.45 10.53 -8.17
CA GLY A 1 -8.90 11.11 -9.42
C GLY A 1 -7.55 11.76 -9.19
N LEU A 2 -7.53 12.97 -8.64
CA LEU A 2 -6.31 13.77 -8.45
C LEU A 2 -5.21 13.03 -7.65
N ILE A 3 -5.57 12.41 -6.53
CA ILE A 3 -4.65 11.67 -5.65
C ILE A 3 -3.89 10.57 -6.42
N LEU A 4 -4.61 9.77 -7.23
CA LEU A 4 -4.02 8.70 -8.05
C LEU A 4 -3.02 9.26 -9.08
N ILE A 5 -3.36 10.38 -9.71
CA ILE A 5 -2.49 11.02 -10.70
C ILE A 5 -1.23 11.55 -10.03
N VAL A 6 -1.37 12.29 -8.93
CA VAL A 6 -0.24 12.87 -8.19
C VAL A 6 0.71 11.76 -7.72
N ALA A 7 0.16 10.68 -7.20
CA ALA A 7 0.92 9.53 -6.74
C ALA A 7 1.60 8.75 -7.83
N PHE A 8 0.88 8.51 -8.94
CA PHE A 8 1.46 7.90 -10.12
C PHE A 8 2.64 8.73 -10.61
N LEU A 9 2.48 10.06 -10.70
CA LEU A 9 3.55 10.96 -11.09
C LEU A 9 4.72 10.95 -10.09
N LEU A 10 4.44 10.94 -8.79
CA LEU A 10 5.47 10.86 -7.75
C LEU A 10 6.29 9.57 -7.88
N LEU A 11 5.62 8.42 -7.96
CA LEU A 11 6.25 7.11 -8.14
C LEU A 11 7.01 7.04 -9.47
N LEU A 12 6.45 7.59 -10.53
CA LEU A 12 7.09 7.69 -11.84
C LEU A 12 8.40 8.48 -11.76
N VAL A 13 8.43 9.58 -11.01
CA VAL A 13 9.62 10.40 -10.82
C VAL A 13 10.67 9.68 -9.99
N VAL A 14 10.26 9.07 -8.87
CA VAL A 14 11.16 8.37 -7.93
C VAL A 14 11.78 7.12 -8.56
N PHE A 15 10.95 6.25 -9.12
CA PHE A 15 11.41 4.97 -9.66
C PHE A 15 11.93 5.09 -11.08
N ARG A 16 11.55 6.16 -11.80
CA ARG A 16 11.79 6.34 -13.23
C ARG A 16 11.29 5.16 -14.05
N SER A 17 10.27 4.43 -13.59
CA SER A 17 9.70 3.28 -14.31
C SER A 17 8.19 3.40 -14.39
N LEU A 18 7.65 3.37 -15.61
CA LEU A 18 6.20 3.36 -15.85
C LEU A 18 5.56 2.07 -15.33
N VAL A 19 6.27 0.95 -15.49
CA VAL A 19 5.77 -0.36 -15.11
C VAL A 19 5.60 -0.43 -13.61
N ILE A 20 6.65 -0.05 -12.86
CA ILE A 20 6.61 -0.02 -11.39
C ILE A 20 5.53 0.94 -10.90
N ALA A 21 5.47 2.17 -11.43
CA ALA A 21 4.47 3.16 -11.04
C ALA A 21 3.03 2.66 -11.28
N LEU A 22 2.77 2.04 -12.44
CA LEU A 22 1.46 1.50 -12.76
C LEU A 22 1.07 0.35 -11.82
N PHE A 23 1.98 -0.61 -11.60
CA PHE A 23 1.71 -1.74 -10.72
C PHE A 23 1.50 -1.30 -9.27
N SER A 24 2.26 -0.34 -8.77
CA SER A 24 2.05 0.25 -7.44
C SER A 24 0.64 0.81 -7.28
N VAL A 25 0.16 1.57 -8.27
CA VAL A 25 -1.20 2.13 -8.26
C VAL A 25 -2.25 1.01 -8.30
N VAL A 26 -2.07 -0.01 -9.15
CA VAL A 26 -2.99 -1.15 -9.23
C VAL A 26 -3.05 -1.91 -7.91
N MET A 27 -1.91 -2.20 -7.28
CA MET A 27 -1.86 -2.89 -5.99
C MET A 27 -2.54 -2.07 -4.90
N ASN A 28 -2.31 -0.76 -4.87
CA ASN A 28 -2.97 0.13 -3.93
C ASN A 28 -4.50 0.12 -4.12
N LEU A 29 -4.98 0.19 -5.37
CA LEU A 29 -6.41 0.07 -5.68
C LEU A 29 -7.00 -1.27 -5.24
N ILE A 30 -6.26 -2.38 -5.38
CA ILE A 30 -6.70 -3.69 -4.88
C ILE A 30 -6.83 -3.68 -3.36
N THR A 31 -5.83 -3.17 -2.63
CA THR A 31 -5.89 -3.04 -1.16
C THR A 31 -7.06 -2.19 -0.72
N VAL A 32 -7.23 -1.02 -1.35
CA VAL A 32 -8.30 -0.08 -1.04
C VAL A 32 -9.66 -0.70 -1.34
N GLY A 33 -9.81 -1.35 -2.49
CA GLY A 33 -11.04 -2.07 -2.85
C GLY A 33 -11.36 -3.19 -1.87
N ALA A 34 -10.36 -3.95 -1.44
CA ALA A 34 -10.54 -5.01 -0.43
C ALA A 34 -10.92 -4.44 0.94
N ALA A 35 -10.31 -3.32 1.35
CA ALA A 35 -10.65 -2.62 2.59
C ALA A 35 -12.09 -2.08 2.56
N PHE A 36 -12.53 -1.51 1.44
CA PHE A 36 -13.92 -1.09 1.26
C PHE A 36 -14.90 -2.26 1.26
N GLY A 37 -14.53 -3.37 0.60
CA GLY A 37 -15.30 -4.61 0.65
C GLY A 37 -15.47 -5.10 2.09
N PHE A 38 -14.39 -5.08 2.88
CA PHE A 38 -14.45 -5.41 4.29
C PHE A 38 -15.35 -4.44 5.08
N ALA A 39 -15.18 -3.13 4.90
CA ALA A 39 -15.99 -2.11 5.58
C ALA A 39 -17.49 -2.28 5.27
N THR A 40 -17.85 -2.48 4.00
CA THR A 40 -19.25 -2.68 3.59
C THR A 40 -19.84 -3.98 4.15
N ILE A 41 -19.07 -5.07 4.21
CA ILE A 41 -19.54 -6.34 4.79
C ILE A 41 -19.75 -6.21 6.31
N VAL A 42 -18.81 -5.58 7.01
CA VAL A 42 -18.84 -5.47 8.47
C VAL A 42 -19.84 -4.42 8.93
N PHE A 43 -19.87 -3.22 8.32
CA PHE A 43 -20.67 -2.10 8.81
C PHE A 43 -22.02 -1.93 8.10
N GLN A 44 -22.17 -2.36 6.85
CA GLN A 44 -23.49 -2.34 6.16
C GLN A 44 -24.25 -3.66 6.33
N HIS A 45 -23.61 -4.82 6.20
CA HIS A 45 -24.31 -6.11 6.08
C HIS A 45 -24.53 -6.89 7.38
N GLY A 46 -24.13 -6.40 8.55
CA GLY A 46 -24.34 -7.14 9.80
C GLY A 46 -23.19 -8.06 10.21
N VAL A 47 -22.28 -8.41 9.28
CA VAL A 47 -21.47 -9.62 9.41
C VAL A 47 -20.31 -9.38 10.39
N GLY A 48 -20.45 -9.89 11.62
CA GLY A 48 -19.41 -9.85 12.65
C GLY A 48 -19.55 -8.74 13.68
N ALA A 49 -20.45 -7.77 13.52
CA ALA A 49 -20.61 -6.71 14.52
C ALA A 49 -21.15 -7.20 15.86
N GLY A 50 -21.97 -8.26 15.86
CA GLY A 50 -22.37 -8.96 17.09
C GLY A 50 -21.20 -9.63 17.83
N LEU A 51 -20.10 -9.95 17.15
CA LEU A 51 -18.89 -10.51 17.75
C LEU A 51 -17.93 -9.43 18.29
N ILE A 52 -18.00 -8.21 17.72
CA ILE A 52 -17.12 -7.08 18.01
C ILE A 52 -17.80 -6.09 18.99
N GLY A 53 -19.09 -6.28 19.27
CA GLY A 53 -19.86 -5.44 20.20
C GLY A 53 -20.24 -4.07 19.62
N ILE A 54 -20.35 -3.96 18.31
CA ILE A 54 -20.62 -2.71 17.59
C ILE A 54 -22.10 -2.68 17.17
N GLU A 55 -22.79 -1.56 17.42
CA GLU A 55 -24.15 -1.36 16.89
C GLU A 55 -24.10 -1.08 15.37
N HIS A 56 -24.85 -1.88 14.60
CA HIS A 56 -24.97 -1.71 13.16
C HIS A 56 -25.67 -0.40 12.81
N GLN A 57 -24.95 0.55 12.19
CA GLN A 57 -25.56 1.78 11.67
C GLN A 57 -26.38 1.54 10.38
N GLY A 58 -26.11 0.47 9.63
CA GLY A 58 -26.82 0.17 8.38
C GLY A 58 -26.47 1.10 7.21
N PHE A 59 -25.60 2.08 7.43
CA PHE A 59 -25.05 2.96 6.39
C PHE A 59 -23.56 3.21 6.67
N VAL A 60 -22.83 3.55 5.61
CA VAL A 60 -21.46 4.07 5.69
C VAL A 60 -21.57 5.58 5.47
N ASP A 61 -20.97 6.35 6.36
CA ASP A 61 -20.99 7.80 6.29
C ASP A 61 -20.43 8.30 4.94
N ALA A 62 -21.11 9.24 4.28
CA ALA A 62 -20.73 9.67 2.92
C ALA A 62 -19.31 10.27 2.82
N TRP A 63 -18.77 10.79 3.93
CA TRP A 63 -17.41 11.33 4.01
C TRP A 63 -16.35 10.25 4.27
N ALA A 64 -16.75 9.12 4.86
CA ALA A 64 -15.84 8.06 5.28
C ALA A 64 -15.08 7.44 4.08
N PRO A 65 -15.71 7.14 2.92
CA PRO A 65 -14.98 6.62 1.77
C PRO A 65 -13.90 7.55 1.21
N LEU A 66 -14.18 8.86 1.18
CA LEU A 66 -13.17 9.80 0.70
C LEU A 66 -11.97 9.86 1.66
N PHE A 67 -12.25 9.83 2.96
CA PHE A 67 -11.23 9.88 4.00
C PHE A 67 -10.41 8.59 4.07
N PHE A 68 -11.07 7.43 3.99
CA PHE A 68 -10.42 6.11 3.97
C PHE A 68 -9.54 6.00 2.73
N PHE A 69 -10.06 6.41 1.57
CA PHE A 69 -9.29 6.41 0.34
C PHE A 69 -8.01 7.24 0.51
N ALA A 70 -8.11 8.48 1.00
CA ALA A 70 -6.95 9.33 1.19
C ALA A 70 -5.92 8.75 2.19
N LEU A 71 -6.38 8.25 3.34
CA LEU A 71 -5.50 7.68 4.37
C LEU A 71 -4.83 6.39 3.91
N LEU A 72 -5.61 5.42 3.40
CA LEU A 72 -5.07 4.15 2.91
C LEU A 72 -4.08 4.37 1.79
N PHE A 73 -4.40 5.30 0.90
CA PHE A 73 -3.57 5.61 -0.22
C PHE A 73 -2.23 6.23 0.23
N GLY A 74 -2.25 7.15 1.20
CA GLY A 74 -1.04 7.72 1.80
C GLY A 74 -0.20 6.65 2.53
N LEU A 75 -0.82 5.88 3.41
CA LEU A 75 -0.16 4.83 4.18
C LEU A 75 0.49 3.76 3.30
N SER A 76 -0.21 3.30 2.24
CA SER A 76 0.32 2.29 1.33
C SER A 76 1.49 2.84 0.49
N MET A 77 1.45 4.14 0.12
CA MET A 77 2.53 4.75 -0.66
C MET A 77 3.86 4.76 0.11
N ASP A 78 3.84 5.08 1.39
CA ASP A 78 5.06 5.16 2.21
C ASP A 78 5.78 3.81 2.21
N TYR A 79 5.07 2.73 2.52
CA TYR A 79 5.69 1.41 2.61
C TYR A 79 6.07 0.82 1.26
N GLN A 80 5.28 1.06 0.21
CA GLN A 80 5.64 0.64 -1.14
C GLN A 80 6.90 1.36 -1.61
N LEU A 81 7.00 2.67 -1.35
CA LEU A 81 8.16 3.46 -1.73
C LEU A 81 9.42 2.98 -1.00
N PHE A 82 9.35 2.73 0.31
CA PHE A 82 10.50 2.19 1.05
C PHE A 82 10.99 0.84 0.53
N LEU A 83 10.08 -0.09 0.26
CA LEU A 83 10.45 -1.41 -0.28
C LEU A 83 11.04 -1.31 -1.68
N LEU A 84 10.35 -0.60 -2.57
CA LEU A 84 10.77 -0.46 -3.96
C LEU A 84 12.09 0.31 -4.07
N ALA A 85 12.33 1.30 -3.19
CA ALA A 85 13.60 2.02 -3.14
C ALA A 85 14.75 1.08 -2.77
N ALA A 86 14.57 0.23 -1.76
CA ALA A 86 15.57 -0.76 -1.38
C ALA A 86 15.82 -1.82 -2.47
N ILE A 87 14.77 -2.25 -3.17
CA ILE A 87 14.92 -3.17 -4.32
C ILE A 87 15.68 -2.48 -5.46
N LYS A 88 15.35 -1.21 -5.77
CA LYS A 88 16.02 -0.44 -6.81
C LYS A 88 17.49 -0.20 -6.50
N GLU A 89 17.82 0.19 -5.28
CA GLU A 89 19.21 0.35 -4.81
C GLU A 89 20.02 -0.94 -5.03
N ARG A 90 19.43 -2.10 -4.71
CA ARG A 90 20.07 -3.40 -4.92
C ARG A 90 20.17 -3.79 -6.38
N TYR A 91 19.17 -3.46 -7.19
CA TYR A 91 19.21 -3.69 -8.62
C TYR A 91 20.28 -2.85 -9.31
N GLU A 92 20.43 -1.58 -8.92
CA GLU A 92 21.49 -0.69 -9.43
C GLU A 92 22.89 -1.21 -9.05
N ALA A 93 23.03 -1.87 -7.89
CA ALA A 93 24.29 -2.47 -7.46
C ALA A 93 24.61 -3.84 -8.09
N THR A 94 23.60 -4.69 -8.33
CA THR A 94 23.80 -6.10 -8.73
C THR A 94 23.43 -6.42 -10.18
N GLY A 95 22.55 -5.63 -10.80
CA GLY A 95 22.00 -5.89 -12.13
C GLY A 95 21.01 -7.08 -12.22
N ASP A 96 20.80 -7.82 -11.12
CA ASP A 96 19.90 -8.98 -11.10
C ASP A 96 18.60 -8.62 -10.37
N THR A 97 17.48 -8.66 -11.11
CA THR A 97 16.15 -8.32 -10.58
C THR A 97 15.69 -9.30 -9.50
N ILE A 98 15.94 -10.60 -9.66
CA ILE A 98 15.45 -11.62 -8.71
C ILE A 98 16.19 -11.47 -7.39
N ARG A 99 17.53 -11.33 -7.49
CA ARG A 99 18.37 -11.13 -6.32
C ARG A 99 18.02 -9.82 -5.61
N ALA A 100 17.85 -8.72 -6.35
CA ALA A 100 17.48 -7.42 -5.79
C ALA A 100 16.14 -7.45 -5.04
N VAL A 101 15.13 -8.17 -5.57
CA VAL A 101 13.83 -8.35 -4.90
C VAL A 101 14.02 -9.12 -3.59
N SER A 102 14.74 -10.26 -3.61
CA SER A 102 14.97 -11.06 -2.40
C SER A 102 15.73 -10.29 -1.32
N GLU A 103 16.80 -9.58 -1.68
CA GLU A 103 17.63 -8.83 -0.74
C GLU A 103 16.91 -7.59 -0.22
N GLY A 104 16.15 -6.91 -1.08
CA GLY A 104 15.32 -5.76 -0.72
C GLY A 104 14.24 -6.14 0.30
N ILE A 105 13.54 -7.25 0.09
CA ILE A 105 12.53 -7.77 1.03
C ILE A 105 13.20 -8.22 2.32
N ALA A 106 14.32 -8.95 2.27
CA ALA A 106 15.00 -9.42 3.47
C ALA A 106 15.46 -8.27 4.38
N ARG A 107 15.93 -7.17 3.79
CA ARG A 107 16.40 -5.99 4.55
C ARG A 107 15.24 -5.16 5.11
N THR A 108 14.18 -4.97 4.34
CA THR A 108 13.07 -4.07 4.71
C THR A 108 11.91 -4.77 5.41
N GLY A 109 11.83 -6.11 5.33
CA GLY A 109 10.73 -6.89 5.87
C GLY A 109 10.55 -6.69 7.37
N ARG A 110 11.63 -6.81 8.16
CA ARG A 110 11.57 -6.66 9.63
C ARG A 110 11.10 -5.26 10.07
N PRO A 111 11.73 -4.15 9.64
CA PRO A 111 11.27 -2.81 10.02
C PRO A 111 9.82 -2.53 9.62
N ILE A 112 9.41 -2.97 8.43
CA ILE A 112 8.07 -2.70 7.90
C ILE A 112 7.02 -3.53 8.64
N THR A 113 7.28 -4.81 8.90
CA THR A 113 6.35 -5.64 9.69
C THR A 113 6.20 -5.10 11.11
N ASN A 114 7.28 -4.62 11.74
CA ASN A 114 7.21 -4.00 13.06
C ASN A 114 6.34 -2.73 13.05
N ALA A 115 6.50 -1.87 12.05
CA ALA A 115 5.66 -0.69 11.87
C ALA A 115 4.19 -1.06 11.62
N ALA A 116 3.94 -2.09 10.79
CA ALA A 116 2.61 -2.60 10.51
C ALA A 116 1.90 -3.11 11.78
N ILE A 117 2.61 -3.87 12.63
CA ILE A 117 2.06 -4.37 13.90
C ILE A 117 1.63 -3.19 14.79
N ILE A 118 2.47 -2.18 14.94
CA ILE A 118 2.16 -1.01 15.76
C ILE A 118 0.92 -0.28 15.24
N MET A 119 0.84 -0.05 13.92
CA MET A 119 -0.34 0.59 13.31
C MET A 119 -1.61 -0.21 13.50
N ILE A 120 -1.55 -1.54 13.30
CA ILE A 120 -2.72 -2.42 13.48
C ILE A 120 -3.21 -2.33 14.92
N ILE A 121 -2.31 -2.36 15.91
CA ILE A 121 -2.68 -2.24 17.33
C ILE A 121 -3.35 -0.88 17.60
N VAL A 122 -2.79 0.22 17.11
CA VAL A 122 -3.33 1.58 17.30
C VAL A 122 -4.70 1.72 16.64
N PHE A 123 -4.87 1.21 15.42
CA PHE A 123 -6.14 1.27 14.70
C PHE A 123 -7.22 0.38 15.32
N ILE A 124 -6.86 -0.80 15.82
CA ILE A 124 -7.78 -1.63 16.61
C ILE A 124 -8.17 -0.90 17.90
N ALA A 125 -7.24 -0.23 18.59
CA ALA A 125 -7.56 0.54 19.77
C ALA A 125 -8.56 1.68 19.49
N PHE A 126 -8.43 2.38 18.36
CA PHE A 126 -9.46 3.34 17.91
C PHE A 126 -10.79 2.66 17.55
N GLY A 127 -10.72 1.47 16.96
CA GLY A 127 -11.85 0.58 16.71
C GLY A 127 -12.69 0.31 17.97
N VAL A 128 -12.02 -0.01 19.08
CA VAL A 128 -12.66 -0.47 20.32
C VAL A 128 -13.06 0.67 21.26
N THR A 129 -12.30 1.78 21.26
CA THR A 129 -12.43 2.84 22.29
C THR A 129 -13.13 4.09 21.79
N GLY A 130 -13.33 4.22 20.48
CA GLY A 130 -13.87 5.43 19.85
C GLY A 130 -15.40 5.49 19.78
N PRO A 131 -15.98 6.69 19.55
CA PRO A 131 -17.33 6.85 18.99
C PRO A 131 -17.48 6.09 17.64
N ILE A 132 -18.70 5.96 17.14
CA ILE A 132 -19.00 5.12 15.95
C ILE A 132 -18.13 5.47 14.71
N PRO A 133 -17.90 6.75 14.34
CA PRO A 133 -17.09 7.05 13.16
C PRO A 133 -15.59 6.68 13.31
N PRO A 134 -14.92 6.97 14.44
CA PRO A 134 -13.58 6.44 14.74
C PRO A 134 -13.50 4.91 14.79
N THR A 135 -14.58 4.23 15.19
CA THR A 135 -14.64 2.76 15.19
C THR A 135 -14.58 2.18 13.77
N GLU A 136 -15.38 2.74 12.86
CA GLU A 136 -15.39 2.32 11.44
C GLU A 136 -14.03 2.53 10.78
N LEU A 137 -13.44 3.71 11.04
CA LEU A 137 -12.09 4.07 10.60
C LEU A 137 -11.05 3.07 11.12
N GLY A 138 -11.02 2.83 12.43
CA GLY A 138 -10.00 2.00 13.07
C GLY A 138 -9.99 0.57 12.53
N LEU A 139 -11.15 -0.09 12.49
CA LEU A 139 -11.23 -1.47 12.00
C LEU A 139 -10.91 -1.60 10.51
N THR A 140 -11.42 -0.67 9.69
CA THR A 140 -11.17 -0.69 8.24
C THR A 140 -9.69 -0.45 7.93
N LEU A 141 -9.06 0.52 8.58
CA LEU A 141 -7.64 0.82 8.41
C LEU A 141 -6.75 -0.33 8.93
N ALA A 142 -7.10 -0.94 10.06
CA ALA A 142 -6.38 -2.10 10.58
C ALA A 142 -6.38 -3.26 9.57
N MET A 143 -7.55 -3.57 8.99
CA MET A 143 -7.66 -4.64 7.99
C MET A 143 -6.90 -4.32 6.71
N ALA A 144 -6.95 -3.06 6.26
CA ALA A 144 -6.24 -2.64 5.06
C ALA A 144 -4.71 -2.72 5.23
N VAL A 145 -4.18 -2.26 6.37
CA VAL A 145 -2.76 -2.38 6.71
C VAL A 145 -2.36 -3.85 6.79
N PHE A 146 -3.19 -4.68 7.42
CA PHE A 146 -2.94 -6.11 7.51
C PHE A 146 -2.83 -6.75 6.12
N LEU A 147 -3.75 -6.45 5.21
CA LEU A 147 -3.73 -6.93 3.83
C LEU A 147 -2.52 -6.41 3.03
N ASP A 148 -2.16 -5.13 3.18
CA ASP A 148 -1.01 -4.55 2.48
C ASP A 148 0.31 -5.19 2.97
N ALA A 149 0.48 -5.27 4.29
CA ALA A 149 1.70 -5.80 4.90
C ALA A 149 1.90 -7.30 4.65
N THR A 150 0.81 -8.06 4.46
CA THR A 150 0.87 -9.52 4.23
C THR A 150 0.68 -9.88 2.76
N VAL A 151 -0.54 -9.75 2.24
CA VAL A 151 -0.91 -10.21 0.90
C VAL A 151 -0.17 -9.43 -0.17
N VAL A 152 -0.18 -8.10 -0.09
CA VAL A 152 0.43 -7.28 -1.13
C VAL A 152 1.94 -7.41 -1.09
N ARG A 153 2.55 -7.23 0.09
CA ARG A 153 3.99 -7.16 0.23
C ARG A 153 4.70 -8.50 0.15
N VAL A 154 4.14 -9.56 0.72
CA VAL A 154 4.81 -10.88 0.79
C VAL A 154 4.49 -11.72 -0.45
N MET A 155 3.32 -11.55 -1.07
CA MET A 155 2.93 -12.34 -2.24
C MET A 155 2.89 -11.54 -3.54
N LEU A 156 2.09 -10.46 -3.60
CA LEU A 156 1.81 -9.80 -4.89
C LEU A 156 3.01 -9.03 -5.45
N VAL A 157 3.72 -8.25 -4.63
CA VAL A 157 4.90 -7.48 -5.05
C VAL A 157 6.02 -8.40 -5.55
N PRO A 158 6.44 -9.45 -4.81
CA PRO A 158 7.52 -10.32 -5.28
C PRO A 158 7.10 -11.12 -6.51
N ALA A 159 5.87 -11.62 -6.57
CA ALA A 159 5.37 -12.39 -7.71
C ALA A 159 5.31 -11.54 -8.99
N THR A 160 4.77 -10.32 -8.90
CA THR A 160 4.72 -9.42 -10.05
C THR A 160 6.12 -9.02 -10.50
N MET A 161 7.01 -8.68 -9.58
CA MET A 161 8.38 -8.32 -9.95
C MET A 161 9.17 -9.49 -10.55
N ALA A 162 8.99 -10.71 -10.05
CA ALA A 162 9.58 -11.90 -10.63
C ALA A 162 9.03 -12.23 -12.02
N LEU A 163 7.74 -11.96 -12.27
CA LEU A 163 7.10 -12.18 -13.58
C LEU A 163 7.61 -11.19 -14.64
N LEU A 164 7.79 -9.93 -14.25
CA LEU A 164 8.16 -8.84 -15.15
C LEU A 164 9.66 -8.79 -15.47
N LYS A 165 10.52 -9.32 -14.58
CA LYS A 165 12.00 -9.34 -14.75
C LYS A 165 12.54 -7.99 -15.22
N GLU A 166 13.28 -7.95 -16.33
CA GLU A 166 13.86 -6.73 -16.89
C GLU A 166 12.82 -5.67 -17.31
N ARG A 167 11.57 -6.08 -17.60
CA ARG A 167 10.50 -5.13 -17.96
C ARG A 167 10.08 -4.25 -16.79
N ASN A 168 10.37 -4.63 -15.54
CA ASN A 168 10.15 -3.76 -14.39
C ASN A 168 10.87 -2.42 -14.52
N TRP A 169 12.04 -2.42 -15.15
CA TRP A 169 12.90 -1.24 -15.23
C TRP A 169 12.71 -0.47 -16.53
N TYR A 170 11.68 -0.81 -17.31
CA TYR A 170 11.44 -0.17 -18.59
C TYR A 170 11.05 1.30 -18.43
N VAL A 171 11.83 2.16 -19.09
CA VAL A 171 11.59 3.60 -19.19
C VAL A 171 11.58 3.99 -20.65
N PRO A 172 10.51 4.59 -21.16
CA PRO A 172 10.52 5.15 -22.51
C PRO A 172 11.58 6.24 -22.63
N LYS A 173 12.28 6.29 -23.77
CA LYS A 173 13.37 7.25 -24.03
C LYS A 173 12.96 8.72 -23.87
N TRP A 174 11.69 9.05 -24.17
CA TRP A 174 11.15 10.40 -23.98
C TRP A 174 10.98 10.76 -22.50
N LEU A 175 10.56 9.80 -21.68
CA LEU A 175 10.37 9.99 -20.25
C LEU A 175 11.71 10.01 -19.50
N ALA A 176 12.68 9.20 -19.93
CA ALA A 176 14.05 9.23 -19.42
C ALA A 176 14.76 10.58 -19.63
N ARG A 177 14.30 11.40 -20.60
CA ARG A 177 14.82 12.74 -20.88
C ARG A 177 14.20 13.82 -19.99
N ILE A 178 12.96 13.61 -19.52
CA ILE A 178 12.22 14.58 -18.70
C ILE A 178 12.46 14.35 -17.20
N LEU A 179 12.66 13.09 -16.80
CA LEU A 179 12.79 12.75 -15.38
C LEU A 179 14.15 13.19 -14.80
N PRO A 180 14.18 13.94 -13.68
CA PRO A 180 15.43 14.26 -12.98
C PRO A 180 16.09 12.99 -12.41
N ARG A 181 17.42 12.98 -12.31
CA ARG A 181 18.17 11.89 -11.67
C ARG A 181 18.11 12.09 -10.16
N VAL A 182 17.22 11.36 -9.48
CA VAL A 182 17.20 11.31 -8.02
C VAL A 182 18.20 10.24 -7.58
N ASN A 183 19.39 10.67 -7.15
CA ASN A 183 20.36 9.77 -6.52
C ASN A 183 20.04 9.69 -5.03
N PHE A 184 19.77 8.49 -4.53
CA PHE A 184 19.74 8.22 -3.10
C PHE A 184 21.19 8.10 -2.60
N SER A 185 21.86 9.22 -2.38
CA SER A 185 23.17 9.23 -1.73
C SER A 185 22.99 9.07 -0.22
N HIS A 186 23.31 7.89 0.29
CA HIS A 186 23.69 7.69 1.68
C HIS A 186 25.17 7.29 1.74
#